data_AF-A0A3A2ZVU3-F1
#
_entry.id   AF-A0A3A2ZVU3-F1
#
_cell.length_a   1.000
_cell.length_b   1.000
_cell.length_c   1.000
_cell.angle_alpha   90.00
_cell.angle_beta   90.00
_cell.angle_gamma   90.00
#
_symmetry.space_group_name_H-M   'P 1'
#
loop_
_entity.id
_entity.type
_entity.pdbx_description
1 polymer ?
#
loop_
_entity_poly.entity_id
_entity_poly.type
_entity_poly.pdbx_seq_one_letter_code
_entity_poly.pdbx_strand_id
1 'polypeptide(L)'
;MAKIKCIEYFRVKPRWLFVKVTDEEGSFGWGEGTLEGHSLAVEGALDEIISRIVGYEADDIEHIWQLIWRLGFYRGGPVFMSAISGIDIALWDLKGKRLGVPVYQLLGGKVRNKVQVYCWIGGDRPSDVERMA
;
A
#
# COMPACT_ATOMS: atom_id res chain seq x y z
N MET A 1 -5.07 13.45 -16.49
CA MET A 1 -3.83 12.89 -15.93
C MET A 1 -3.68 11.50 -16.54
N ALA A 2 -2.67 10.71 -16.18
CA ALA A 2 -2.55 9.36 -16.73
C ALA A 2 -3.49 8.40 -16.00
N LYS A 3 -4.24 7.59 -16.77
CA LYS A 3 -5.11 6.54 -16.23
C LYS A 3 -4.30 5.35 -15.76
N ILE A 4 -4.86 4.59 -14.84
CA ILE A 4 -4.32 3.30 -14.41
C ILE A 4 -4.38 2.34 -15.61
N LYS A 5 -3.21 1.94 -16.11
CA LYS A 5 -3.08 0.95 -17.19
C LYS A 5 -3.18 -0.47 -16.65
N CYS A 6 -2.46 -0.75 -15.57
CA CYS A 6 -2.50 -2.05 -14.90
C CYS A 6 -2.13 -1.93 -13.43
N ILE A 7 -2.55 -2.95 -12.68
CA ILE A 7 -2.17 -3.17 -11.28
C ILE A 7 -1.72 -4.62 -11.17
N GLU A 8 -0.57 -4.83 -10.56
CA GLU A 8 0.05 -6.14 -10.37
C GLU A 8 0.40 -6.32 -8.90
N TYR A 9 0.40 -7.56 -8.42
CA TYR A 9 0.87 -7.88 -7.06
C TYR A 9 1.88 -9.02 -7.05
N PHE A 10 2.77 -8.99 -6.06
CA PHE A 10 3.94 -9.85 -5.98
C PHE A 10 4.09 -10.43 -4.57
N ARG A 11 4.13 -11.76 -4.48
CA ARG A 11 4.57 -12.44 -3.26
C ARG A 11 6.08 -12.35 -3.14
N VAL A 12 6.55 -11.76 -2.05
CA VAL A 12 7.98 -11.63 -1.75
C VAL A 12 8.27 -12.36 -0.44
N LYS A 13 9.29 -13.23 -0.44
CA LYS A 13 9.73 -13.92 0.78
C LYS A 13 10.18 -12.87 1.82
N PRO A 14 9.93 -13.07 3.13
CA PRO A 14 9.38 -14.28 3.72
C PRO A 14 7.85 -14.42 3.65
N ARG A 15 7.09 -13.32 3.59
CA ARG A 15 5.60 -13.34 3.61
C ARG A 15 4.95 -12.02 3.17
N TRP A 16 5.64 -11.23 2.37
CA TRP A 16 5.17 -9.90 1.94
C TRP A 16 4.31 -9.99 0.67
N LEU A 17 3.40 -9.02 0.53
CA LEU A 17 2.58 -8.83 -0.66
C LEU A 17 2.73 -7.38 -1.15
N PHE A 18 3.52 -7.19 -2.20
CA PHE A 18 3.70 -5.87 -2.83
C PHE A 18 2.68 -5.66 -3.93
N VAL A 19 2.24 -4.42 -4.10
CA VAL A 19 1.31 -3.97 -5.13
C VAL A 19 2.01 -2.90 -5.96
N LYS A 20 1.90 -3.00 -7.29
CA LYS A 20 2.42 -2.02 -8.23
C LYS A 20 1.28 -1.48 -9.09
N VAL A 21 1.12 -0.17 -9.13
CA VAL A 21 0.19 0.51 -10.04
C VAL A 21 1.01 1.17 -11.15
N THR A 22 0.71 0.86 -12.41
CA THR A 22 1.36 1.48 -13.57
C THR A 22 0.31 2.25 -14.38
N ASP A 23 0.63 3.48 -14.77
CA ASP A 23 -0.25 4.31 -15.60
C ASP A 23 0.01 4.15 -17.11
N GLU A 24 -0.83 4.79 -17.92
CA GLU A 24 -0.72 4.76 -19.38
C GLU A 24 0.56 5.41 -19.93
N GLU A 25 1.21 6.29 -19.14
CA GLU A 25 2.48 6.93 -19.46
C GLU A 25 3.69 6.08 -19.06
N GLY A 26 3.46 4.93 -18.41
CA GLY A 26 4.49 4.00 -17.96
C GLY A 26 5.12 4.37 -16.61
N SER A 27 4.65 5.43 -15.95
CA SER A 27 5.05 5.75 -14.58
C SER A 27 4.36 4.79 -13.61
N PHE A 28 5.01 4.51 -12.48
CA PHE A 28 4.48 3.55 -11.50
C PHE A 28 4.78 3.92 -10.05
N GLY A 29 3.89 3.46 -9.18
CA GLY A 29 4.04 3.52 -7.74
C GLY A 29 3.95 2.14 -7.09
N TRP A 30 4.55 2.00 -5.92
CA TRP A 30 4.60 0.79 -5.11
C TRP A 30 3.86 0.97 -3.79
N GLY A 31 3.16 -0.08 -3.38
CA GLY A 31 2.53 -0.19 -2.08
C GLY A 31 2.64 -1.59 -1.52
N GLU A 32 2.20 -1.74 -0.28
CA GLU A 32 2.25 -3.00 0.44
C GLU A 32 0.87 -3.31 1.04
N GLY A 33 0.36 -4.50 0.72
CA GLY A 33 -0.92 -5.01 1.19
C GLY A 33 -0.76 -6.27 2.06
N THR A 34 0.37 -6.40 2.78
CA THR A 34 0.66 -7.58 3.57
C THR A 34 -0.39 -7.79 4.68
N LEU A 35 -0.94 -9.00 4.73
CA LEU A 35 -1.70 -9.52 5.86
C LEU A 35 -1.18 -10.91 6.18
N GLU A 36 -0.37 -11.02 7.23
CA GLU A 36 0.38 -12.24 7.56
C GLU A 36 -0.55 -13.44 7.73
N GLY A 37 -0.26 -14.52 7.00
CA GLY A 37 -1.06 -15.75 7.04
C GLY A 37 -2.31 -15.74 6.16
N HIS A 38 -2.62 -14.62 5.49
CA HIS A 38 -3.86 -14.45 4.72
C HIS A 38 -3.64 -13.93 3.29
N SER A 39 -2.44 -14.07 2.72
CA SER A 39 -2.11 -13.52 1.38
C SER A 39 -3.09 -13.94 0.28
N LEU A 40 -3.55 -15.19 0.26
CA LEU A 40 -4.53 -15.68 -0.72
C LEU A 40 -5.87 -14.91 -0.66
N ALA A 41 -6.32 -14.55 0.55
CA ALA A 41 -7.55 -13.79 0.71
C ALA A 41 -7.36 -12.34 0.22
N VAL A 42 -6.19 -11.74 0.48
CA VAL A 42 -5.87 -10.40 0.01
C VAL A 42 -5.74 -10.37 -1.52
N GLU A 43 -5.12 -11.37 -2.13
CA GLU A 43 -5.00 -11.49 -3.59
C GLU A 43 -6.35 -11.60 -4.27
N GLY A 44 -7.27 -12.43 -3.75
CA GLY A 44 -8.62 -12.51 -4.28
C GLY A 44 -9.38 -11.17 -4.16
N ALA A 45 -9.19 -10.43 -3.07
CA ALA A 45 -9.74 -9.09 -2.92
C ALA A 45 -9.09 -8.10 -3.91
N LEU A 46 -7.78 -8.18 -4.13
CA LEU A 46 -7.08 -7.36 -5.13
C LEU A 46 -7.61 -7.65 -6.53
N ASP A 47 -7.75 -8.92 -6.94
CA ASP A 47 -8.29 -9.28 -8.26
C ASP A 47 -9.66 -8.64 -8.51
N GLU A 48 -10.55 -8.70 -7.52
CA GLU A 48 -11.87 -8.09 -7.60
C GLU A 48 -11.78 -6.56 -7.73
N ILE A 49 -10.94 -5.91 -6.93
CA ILE A 49 -10.75 -4.46 -6.95
C ILE A 49 -10.15 -3.99 -8.27
N ILE A 50 -9.07 -4.64 -8.72
CA ILE A 50 -8.30 -4.29 -9.93
C ILE A 50 -9.22 -4.29 -11.15
N SER A 51 -10.07 -5.31 -11.29
CA SER A 51 -11.02 -5.44 -12.40
C SER A 51 -11.98 -4.24 -12.55
N ARG A 52 -12.16 -3.45 -11.49
CA ARG A 52 -13.11 -2.33 -11.44
C ARG A 52 -12.45 -0.95 -11.51
N ILE A 53 -11.16 -0.84 -11.24
CA ILE A 53 -10.46 0.46 -11.16
C ILE A 53 -9.40 0.69 -12.24
N VAL A 54 -9.03 -0.34 -13.02
CA VAL A 54 -8.24 -0.12 -14.24
C VAL A 54 -9.00 0.84 -15.18
N GLY A 55 -8.29 1.82 -15.74
CA GLY A 55 -8.85 2.88 -16.56
C GLY A 55 -9.32 4.14 -15.80
N TYR A 56 -9.28 4.15 -14.46
CA TYR A 56 -9.53 5.36 -13.68
C TYR A 56 -8.33 6.30 -13.70
N GLU A 57 -8.55 7.60 -13.52
CA GLU A 57 -7.48 8.59 -13.37
C GLU A 57 -6.68 8.29 -12.08
N ALA A 58 -5.37 8.04 -12.21
CA ALA A 58 -4.56 7.60 -11.06
C ALA A 58 -4.42 8.68 -9.96
N ASP A 59 -4.62 9.96 -10.31
CA ASP A 59 -4.55 11.06 -9.34
C ASP A 59 -5.85 11.26 -8.54
N ASP A 60 -6.94 10.59 -8.91
CA ASP A 60 -8.22 10.63 -8.20
C ASP A 60 -8.24 9.67 -7.00
N ILE A 61 -7.18 9.72 -6.19
CA ILE A 61 -6.90 8.77 -5.09
C ILE A 61 -8.09 8.66 -4.12
N GLU A 62 -8.64 9.80 -3.66
CA GLU A 62 -9.78 9.79 -2.72
C GLU A 62 -11.04 9.19 -3.38
N HIS A 63 -11.27 9.45 -4.66
CA HIS A 63 -12.40 8.85 -5.37
C HIS A 63 -12.24 7.33 -5.47
N ILE A 64 -11.06 6.86 -5.87
CA ILE A 64 -10.73 5.43 -5.95
C ILE A 64 -10.88 4.79 -4.56
N TRP A 65 -10.34 5.41 -3.50
CA TRP A 65 -10.43 4.91 -2.14
C TRP A 65 -11.89 4.76 -1.68
N GLN A 66 -12.70 5.82 -1.86
CA GLN A 66 -14.11 5.81 -1.48
C GLN A 66 -14.93 4.81 -2.30
N LEU A 67 -14.62 4.67 -3.59
CA LEU A 67 -15.26 3.69 -4.46
C LEU A 67 -14.98 2.29 -3.95
N ILE A 68 -13.72 1.94 -3.69
CA ILE A 68 -13.34 0.59 -3.25
C ILE A 68 -13.90 0.29 -1.85
N TRP A 69 -13.77 1.22 -0.91
CA TRP A 69 -14.27 1.06 0.47
C TRP A 69 -15.79 0.80 0.52
N ARG A 70 -16.54 1.32 -0.44
CA ARG A 70 -18.01 1.23 -0.51
C ARG A 70 -18.51 0.24 -1.55
N LEU A 71 -17.61 -0.40 -2.28
CA LEU A 71 -17.84 -1.19 -3.49
C LEU A 71 -18.78 -2.38 -3.31
N GLY A 72 -18.63 -3.09 -2.18
CA GLY A 72 -19.26 -4.38 -1.90
C GLY A 72 -20.38 -4.33 -0.86
N PHE A 73 -20.95 -3.14 -0.61
CA PHE A 73 -21.94 -2.87 0.44
C PHE A 73 -21.39 -3.00 1.86
N TYR A 74 -20.98 -4.21 2.27
CA TYR A 74 -20.30 -4.47 3.52
C TYR A 74 -18.86 -3.94 3.46
N ARG A 75 -18.41 -3.34 4.57
CA ARG A 75 -17.19 -2.53 4.58
C ARG A 75 -16.13 -3.14 5.48
N GLY A 76 -14.90 -3.11 4.98
CA GLY A 76 -13.69 -3.33 5.77
C GLY A 76 -13.45 -4.74 6.23
N GLY A 77 -12.88 -4.86 7.42
CA GLY A 77 -12.19 -6.08 7.83
C GLY A 77 -10.76 -6.14 7.30
N PRO A 78 -9.94 -7.05 7.85
CA PRO A 78 -8.49 -7.04 7.64
C PRO A 78 -8.11 -7.33 6.18
N VAL A 79 -8.84 -8.23 5.51
CA VAL A 79 -8.56 -8.62 4.12
C VAL A 79 -8.78 -7.45 3.17
N PHE A 80 -9.98 -6.87 3.15
CA PHE A 80 -10.30 -5.76 2.25
C PHE A 80 -9.44 -4.52 2.55
N MET A 81 -9.20 -4.19 3.82
CA MET A 81 -8.38 -3.04 4.16
C MET A 81 -6.90 -3.22 3.78
N SER A 82 -6.37 -4.44 3.84
CA SER A 82 -5.00 -4.70 3.39
C SER A 82 -4.88 -4.56 1.87
N ALA A 83 -5.88 -5.04 1.11
CA ALA A 83 -5.92 -4.86 -0.34
C ALA A 83 -6.01 -3.38 -0.74
N ILE A 84 -6.91 -2.61 -0.11
CA ILE A 84 -7.04 -1.15 -0.34
C ILE A 84 -5.75 -0.43 0.02
N SER A 85 -5.13 -0.76 1.15
CA SER A 85 -3.85 -0.17 1.60
C SER A 85 -2.76 -0.32 0.54
N GLY A 86 -2.60 -1.51 -0.04
CA GLY A 86 -1.60 -1.75 -1.08
C GLY A 86 -1.77 -0.85 -2.31
N ILE A 87 -3.02 -0.61 -2.72
CA ILE A 87 -3.35 0.27 -3.86
C ILE A 87 -3.18 1.74 -3.48
N ASP A 88 -3.68 2.16 -2.32
CA ASP A 88 -3.62 3.55 -1.85
C ASP A 88 -2.17 4.05 -1.73
N ILE A 89 -1.30 3.26 -1.09
CA ILE A 89 0.13 3.57 -0.96
C ILE A 89 0.76 3.69 -2.36
N ALA A 90 0.46 2.77 -3.28
CA ALA A 90 0.98 2.80 -4.63
C ALA A 90 0.54 4.05 -5.42
N LEU A 91 -0.72 4.46 -5.28
CA LEU A 91 -1.23 5.67 -5.91
C LEU A 91 -0.56 6.94 -5.34
N TRP A 92 -0.35 7.00 -4.03
CA TRP A 92 0.39 8.11 -3.40
C TRP A 92 1.86 8.14 -3.80
N ASP A 93 2.53 6.98 -3.89
CA ASP A 93 3.90 6.88 -4.38
C ASP A 93 4.01 7.38 -5.84
N LEU A 94 3.08 6.95 -6.71
CA LEU A 94 2.99 7.43 -8.09
C LEU A 94 2.80 8.95 -8.16
N LYS A 95 1.86 9.51 -7.39
CA LYS A 95 1.61 10.96 -7.35
C LYS A 95 2.83 11.73 -6.85
N GLY A 96 3.49 11.26 -5.79
CA GLY A 96 4.70 11.86 -5.26
C GLY A 96 5.83 11.90 -6.30
N LYS A 97 6.06 10.78 -6.99
CA LYS A 97 7.04 10.69 -8.09
C LYS A 97 6.69 11.62 -9.25
N ARG A 98 5.42 11.64 -9.68
CA ARG A 98 4.95 12.50 -10.78
C ARG A 98 5.15 13.98 -10.47
N LEU A 99 4.93 14.38 -9.23
CA LEU A 99 5.10 15.77 -8.78
C LEU A 99 6.53 16.10 -8.32
N GLY A 100 7.44 15.12 -8.31
CA GLY A 100 8.83 15.32 -7.90
C GLY A 100 9.00 15.68 -6.41
N VAL A 101 8.04 15.31 -5.55
CA VAL A 101 8.06 15.63 -4.12
C VAL A 101 7.77 14.39 -3.27
N PRO A 102 8.36 14.29 -2.06
CA PRO A 102 8.01 13.21 -1.15
C PRO A 102 6.56 13.38 -0.65
N VAL A 103 5.86 12.26 -0.43
CA VAL A 103 4.42 12.24 -0.08
C VAL A 103 4.08 13.15 1.10
N TYR A 104 4.93 13.24 2.12
CA TYR A 104 4.67 14.13 3.27
C TYR A 104 4.54 15.61 2.88
N GLN A 105 5.14 16.07 1.77
CA GLN A 105 4.96 17.45 1.29
C GLN A 105 3.55 17.65 0.75
N LEU A 106 2.98 16.64 0.11
CA LEU A 106 1.60 16.65 -0.36
C LEU A 106 0.61 16.65 0.81
N LEU A 107 1.00 16.07 1.95
CA LEU A 107 0.22 16.01 3.19
C LEU A 107 0.39 17.24 4.10
N GLY A 108 0.95 18.35 3.61
CA GLY A 108 1.10 19.60 4.36
C GLY A 108 2.50 19.87 4.92
N GLY A 109 3.49 19.04 4.58
CA GLY A 109 4.90 19.30 4.88
C GLY A 109 5.39 18.74 6.21
N LYS A 110 6.66 19.04 6.52
CA LYS A 110 7.32 18.51 7.73
C LYS A 110 6.79 19.21 8.98
N VAL A 111 6.44 18.39 9.97
CA VAL A 111 6.19 18.85 11.35
C VAL A 111 7.32 18.48 12.33
N ARG A 112 8.36 17.80 11.82
CA ARG A 112 9.55 17.35 12.57
C ARG A 112 10.72 17.05 11.61
N ASN A 113 11.95 17.06 12.13
CA ASN A 113 13.16 16.79 11.34
C ASN A 113 13.60 15.32 11.34
N LYS A 114 13.19 14.54 12.35
CA LYS A 114 13.46 13.10 12.49
C LYS A 114 12.31 12.41 13.21
N VAL A 115 12.17 11.11 13.00
CA VAL A 115 11.20 10.25 13.70
C VAL A 115 12.00 9.34 14.63
N GLN A 116 11.64 9.29 15.90
CA GLN A 116 12.24 8.34 16.85
C GLN A 116 11.69 6.94 16.55
N VAL A 117 12.59 5.94 16.53
CA VAL A 117 12.26 4.54 16.23
C VAL A 117 12.63 3.66 17.41
N TYR A 118 12.00 2.49 17.48
CA TYR A 118 12.36 1.38 18.37
C TYR A 118 12.44 0.10 17.54
N CYS A 119 13.17 -0.90 18.02
CA CYS A 119 13.27 -2.20 17.36
C CYS A 119 12.71 -3.30 18.25
N TRP A 120 12.25 -4.38 17.62
CA TRP A 120 11.97 -5.63 18.34
C TRP A 120 13.29 -6.37 18.55
N ILE A 121 13.55 -6.77 19.80
CA ILE A 121 14.69 -7.60 20.17
C ILE A 121 14.14 -8.93 20.67
N GLY A 122 14.56 -10.01 20.01
CA GLY A 122 14.16 -11.37 20.35
C GLY A 122 15.18 -12.07 21.24
N GLY A 123 14.71 -13.04 22.03
CA GLY A 123 15.55 -13.91 22.84
C GLY A 123 14.68 -14.87 23.64
N ASP A 124 15.08 -16.13 23.75
CA ASP A 124 14.31 -17.13 24.49
C ASP A 124 14.39 -16.91 26.01
N ARG A 125 15.46 -16.26 26.49
CA ARG A 125 15.67 -15.88 27.89
C ARG A 125 15.91 -14.38 28.04
N PRO A 126 15.61 -13.79 29.22
CA PRO A 126 15.92 -12.39 29.50
C PRO A 126 17.40 -12.02 29.25
N SER A 127 18.33 -12.95 29.54
CA SER A 127 19.76 -12.76 29.29
C SER A 127 20.13 -12.65 27.80
N ASP A 128 19.33 -13.23 26.91
CA ASP A 128 19.58 -13.17 25.47
C ASP A 128 19.16 -11.79 24.94
N VAL A 129 18.04 -11.27 25.44
CA VAL A 129 17.55 -9.92 25.12
C VAL A 129 18.53 -8.85 25.63
N GLU A 130 19.05 -9.01 26.85
CA GLU A 130 20.04 -8.09 27.43
C GLU A 130 21.33 -8.00 26.59
N ARG A 131 21.78 -9.11 26.00
CA ARG A 131 22.99 -9.13 25.14
C ARG A 131 22.79 -8.45 23.79
N MET A 132 21.55 -8.30 23.33
CA MET A 132 21.21 -7.72 22.02
C MET A 132 20.69 -6.28 22.09
N ALA A 133 20.39 -5.80 23.30
CA ALA A 133 20.02 -4.41 23.57
C ALA A 133 21.25 -3.49 23.58
#